data_AF-K0T795-F1
#
_entry.id   AF-K0T795-F1
#
_cell.length_a   1.000
_cell.length_b   1.000
_cell.length_c   1.000
_cell.angle_alpha   90.00
_cell.angle_beta   90.00
_cell.angle_gamma   90.00
#
_symmetry.space_group_name_H-M   'P 1'
#
loop_
_entity.id
_entity.type
_entity.pdbx_description
1 polymer ?
#
loop_
_entity_poly.entity_id
_entity_poly.type
_entity_poly.pdbx_seq_one_letter_code
_entity_poly.pdbx_strand_id
1 'polypeptide(L)'
;MVFNFDVLAWSIDPKQNESGFSPHRDRQPETPSALRDSFFRDGHSKYATHWIAIEAATPENSCLYVIPKPFDPGYLEGDDEAEDASVDEEEDAAQYLDPLSRALDTKQSYQNIRALPRQACQSVLFTHRILHWGSRGNPNALNNRPRLAVSFVYSEEGFEAPYLSNFCFVREKGGYKLPPFRLRLLLVCAQLIIYYQRFDLSAAFMRACYDYCKENATELNEIYRRKVFYEYVQAMKEKEKRDSVEDAASGREEVIGDEIKSEDEEALLEEMLDQCDEFDDDFDSLVECNVDAHESTNKKRRKT
;
A
#
# COMPACT_ATOMS: atom_id res chain seq x y z
N MET A 1 14.71 13.91 -9.81
CA MET A 1 13.88 13.21 -8.82
C MET A 1 14.23 13.70 -7.43
N VAL A 2 13.25 13.85 -6.57
CA VAL A 2 13.30 14.26 -5.17
C VAL A 2 12.81 13.12 -4.29
N PHE A 3 13.23 13.09 -3.02
CA PHE A 3 12.77 12.08 -2.07
C PHE A 3 11.36 12.43 -1.58
N ASN A 4 10.43 11.48 -1.68
CA ASN A 4 9.02 11.76 -1.37
C ASN A 4 8.67 11.76 0.12
N PHE A 5 9.53 11.19 0.97
CA PHE A 5 9.22 10.88 2.37
C PHE A 5 8.19 9.77 2.57
N ASP A 6 7.83 9.04 1.51
CA ASP A 6 7.18 7.73 1.61
C ASP A 6 8.21 6.68 2.00
N VAL A 7 7.98 6.00 3.14
CA VAL A 7 8.94 5.07 3.74
C VAL A 7 8.20 3.93 4.42
N LEU A 8 8.29 2.75 3.83
CA LEU A 8 7.70 1.54 4.39
C LEU A 8 8.80 0.63 4.93
N ALA A 9 8.64 0.16 6.16
CA ALA A 9 9.47 -0.90 6.72
C ALA A 9 8.61 -2.12 7.02
N TRP A 10 9.03 -3.28 6.52
CA TRP A 10 8.23 -4.49 6.61
C TRP A 10 9.02 -5.66 7.16
N SER A 11 8.41 -6.36 8.11
CA SER A 11 8.84 -7.65 8.62
C SER A 11 7.90 -8.73 8.10
N ILE A 12 8.45 -9.79 7.51
CA ILE A 12 7.71 -11.01 7.19
C ILE A 12 8.32 -12.15 7.97
N ASP A 13 7.58 -12.72 8.93
CA ASP A 13 7.94 -13.94 9.64
C ASP A 13 7.26 -15.16 8.98
N PRO A 14 8.03 -16.04 8.30
CA PRO A 14 7.48 -17.27 7.71
C PRO A 14 6.79 -18.18 8.73
N LYS A 15 7.15 -18.10 10.02
CA LYS A 15 6.54 -18.93 11.07
C LYS A 15 5.12 -18.49 11.42
N GLN A 16 4.80 -17.23 11.19
CA GLN A 16 3.47 -16.65 11.39
C GLN A 16 2.62 -16.73 10.12
N ASN A 17 3.10 -17.42 9.07
CA ASN A 17 2.43 -17.52 7.78
C ASN A 17 2.17 -16.14 7.12
N GLU A 18 3.00 -15.14 7.44
CA GLU A 18 2.90 -13.79 6.91
C GLU A 18 3.30 -13.72 5.42
N SER A 19 2.74 -12.74 4.73
CA SER A 19 3.04 -12.43 3.32
C SER A 19 3.30 -10.94 3.12
N GLY A 20 4.08 -10.62 2.08
CA GLY A 20 4.13 -9.25 1.59
C GLY A 20 2.84 -8.87 0.87
N PHE A 21 2.87 -7.71 0.22
CA PHE A 21 1.80 -7.25 -0.67
C PHE A 21 1.53 -8.27 -1.78
N SER A 22 0.27 -8.37 -2.19
CA SER A 22 -0.22 -9.02 -3.42
C SER A 22 0.46 -8.42 -4.66
N PRO A 23 0.39 -9.06 -5.83
CA PRO A 23 0.83 -8.46 -7.10
C PRO A 23 0.15 -7.11 -7.36
N HIS A 24 0.96 -6.05 -7.46
CA HIS A 24 0.50 -4.67 -7.65
C HIS A 24 1.55 -3.83 -8.39
N ARG A 25 1.15 -2.63 -8.79
CA ARG A 25 2.03 -1.54 -9.22
C ARG A 25 2.03 -0.48 -8.11
N ASP A 26 3.13 0.25 -7.92
CA ASP A 26 3.12 1.30 -6.88
C ASP A 26 2.15 2.44 -7.25
N ARG A 27 2.00 2.72 -8.56
CA ARG A 27 1.06 3.72 -9.07
C ARG A 27 0.40 3.22 -10.36
N GLN A 28 -0.92 3.41 -10.42
CA GLN A 28 -1.73 3.12 -11.58
C GLN A 28 -2.49 4.40 -12.01
N PRO A 29 -1.93 5.20 -12.93
CA PRO A 29 -2.68 6.34 -13.46
C PRO A 29 -3.92 5.85 -14.21
N GLU A 30 -5.09 6.37 -13.84
CA GLU A 30 -6.41 6.04 -14.40
C GLU A 30 -6.43 6.19 -15.92
N THR A 31 -6.10 7.40 -16.40
CA THR A 31 -6.22 7.65 -17.84
C THR A 31 -4.96 7.26 -18.63
N PRO A 32 -5.09 6.84 -19.91
CA PRO A 32 -3.95 6.65 -20.80
C PRO A 32 -3.09 7.91 -20.98
N SER A 33 -3.65 9.10 -20.78
CA SER A 33 -2.86 10.34 -20.80
C SER A 33 -2.01 10.48 -19.55
N ALA A 34 -2.61 10.31 -18.37
CA ALA A 34 -1.90 10.34 -17.10
C ALA A 34 -0.78 9.28 -17.04
N LEU A 35 -1.02 8.10 -17.63
CA LEU A 35 0.00 7.08 -17.79
C LEU A 35 1.18 7.53 -18.66
N ARG A 36 0.92 8.11 -19.84
CA ARG A 36 2.02 8.65 -20.66
C ARG A 36 2.77 9.76 -19.92
N ASP A 37 2.05 10.58 -19.17
CA ASP A 37 2.60 11.69 -18.40
C ASP A 37 3.38 11.23 -17.15
N SER A 38 3.22 9.98 -16.70
CA SER A 38 4.03 9.38 -15.63
C SER A 38 5.45 8.98 -16.06
N PHE A 39 5.76 9.13 -17.36
CA PHE A 39 7.08 8.94 -17.94
C PHE A 39 7.65 10.25 -18.50
N PHE A 40 8.98 10.33 -18.55
CA PHE A 40 9.70 11.32 -19.33
C PHE A 40 9.58 11.00 -20.83
N ARG A 41 9.85 12.00 -21.68
CA ARG A 41 9.77 11.86 -23.14
C ARG A 41 10.72 10.80 -23.72
N ASP A 42 11.79 10.48 -23.01
CA ASP A 42 12.76 9.44 -23.37
C ASP A 42 12.34 8.04 -22.86
N GLY A 43 11.19 7.92 -22.21
CA GLY A 43 10.64 6.67 -21.69
C GLY A 43 11.16 6.27 -20.31
N HIS A 44 11.99 7.10 -19.66
CA HIS A 44 12.36 6.89 -18.26
C HIS A 44 11.18 7.22 -17.33
N SER A 45 11.03 6.49 -16.23
CA SER A 45 9.94 6.72 -15.29
C SER A 45 10.17 7.98 -14.47
N LYS A 46 9.10 8.71 -14.15
CA LYS A 46 9.12 9.83 -13.20
C LYS A 46 9.04 9.39 -11.74
N TYR A 47 8.94 8.10 -11.44
CA TYR A 47 8.88 7.57 -10.08
C TYR A 47 9.68 6.28 -9.95
N ALA A 48 10.41 6.14 -8.85
CA ALA A 48 11.16 4.94 -8.53
C ALA A 48 11.09 4.62 -7.03
N THR A 49 10.88 3.34 -6.74
CA THR A 49 10.98 2.75 -5.42
C THR A 49 12.36 2.13 -5.23
N HIS A 50 13.00 2.48 -4.12
CA HIS A 50 14.25 1.88 -3.68
C HIS A 50 13.96 0.93 -2.52
N TRP A 51 13.99 -0.37 -2.79
CA TRP A 51 13.79 -1.41 -1.79
C TRP A 51 15.12 -1.98 -1.33
N ILE A 52 15.33 -2.05 -0.02
CA ILE A 52 16.56 -2.52 0.62
C ILE A 52 16.23 -3.68 1.55
N ALA A 53 16.89 -4.81 1.32
CA ALA A 53 16.86 -5.93 2.26
C ALA A 53 17.72 -5.55 3.48
N ILE A 54 17.12 -5.37 4.65
CA ILE A 54 17.89 -5.17 5.89
C ILE A 54 18.51 -6.51 6.31
N GLU A 55 17.75 -7.58 6.14
CA GLU A 55 18.20 -8.95 6.28
C GLU A 55 18.18 -9.68 4.93
N ALA A 56 18.79 -10.86 4.85
CA ALA A 56 18.79 -11.64 3.62
C ALA A 56 17.36 -12.01 3.22
N ALA A 57 16.98 -11.63 2.00
CA ALA A 57 15.70 -11.95 1.40
C ALA A 57 15.87 -13.04 0.35
N THR A 58 15.04 -14.05 0.44
CA THR A 58 15.06 -15.27 -0.36
C THR A 58 13.63 -15.64 -0.78
N PRO A 59 13.45 -16.52 -1.77
CA PRO A 59 12.12 -17.04 -2.11
C PRO A 59 11.35 -17.61 -0.89
N GLU A 60 12.08 -18.20 0.07
CA GLU A 60 11.51 -18.86 1.24
C GLU A 60 11.03 -17.87 2.33
N ASN A 61 11.58 -16.66 2.37
CA ASN A 61 11.22 -15.64 3.37
C ASN A 61 10.80 -14.32 2.71
N SER A 62 10.11 -14.40 1.57
CA SER A 62 9.49 -13.24 0.92
C SER A 62 10.50 -12.23 0.32
N CYS A 63 11.37 -12.65 -0.60
CA CYS A 63 12.00 -11.68 -1.50
C CYS A 63 10.98 -11.06 -2.46
N LEU A 64 11.36 -9.97 -3.13
CA LEU A 64 10.54 -9.41 -4.19
C LEU A 64 10.45 -10.36 -5.38
N TYR A 65 9.25 -10.45 -5.93
CA TYR A 65 8.95 -11.06 -7.21
C TYR A 65 8.49 -9.97 -8.17
N VAL A 66 8.80 -10.14 -9.46
CA VAL A 66 8.43 -9.17 -10.50
C VAL A 66 8.04 -9.86 -11.80
N ILE A 67 7.25 -9.17 -12.61
CA ILE A 67 7.20 -9.39 -14.07
C ILE A 67 8.05 -8.30 -14.73
N PRO A 68 9.13 -8.66 -15.46
CA PRO A 68 9.93 -7.68 -16.19
C PRO A 68 9.12 -7.00 -17.30
N LYS A 69 9.34 -5.68 -17.49
CA LYS A 69 8.69 -4.85 -18.52
C LYS A 69 8.46 -5.52 -19.89
N PRO A 70 9.43 -6.24 -20.51
CA PRO A 70 9.19 -6.86 -21.82
C PRO A 70 8.13 -7.97 -21.86
N PHE A 71 7.71 -8.46 -20.69
CA PHE A 71 6.72 -9.53 -20.51
C PHE A 71 5.44 -9.04 -19.82
N ASP A 72 5.28 -7.73 -19.68
CA ASP A 72 4.16 -7.08 -19.01
C ASP A 72 3.53 -6.06 -19.97
N PRO A 73 2.45 -6.43 -20.69
CA PRO A 73 1.78 -5.52 -21.61
C PRO A 73 1.25 -4.26 -20.92
N GLY A 74 0.73 -4.40 -19.69
CA GLY A 74 0.17 -3.30 -18.93
C GLY A 74 1.21 -2.27 -18.48
N TYR A 75 2.51 -2.57 -18.52
CA TYR A 75 3.54 -1.63 -18.06
C TYR A 75 3.47 -0.25 -18.74
N LEU A 76 3.27 -0.22 -20.07
CA LEU A 76 3.14 1.03 -20.86
C LEU A 76 1.72 1.33 -21.31
N GLU A 77 0.87 0.31 -21.38
CA GLU A 77 -0.47 0.42 -21.97
C GLU A 77 -1.55 0.75 -20.94
N GLY A 78 -1.27 0.56 -19.65
CA GLY A 78 -2.29 0.58 -18.61
C GLY A 78 -2.82 -0.82 -18.40
N ASP A 79 -3.38 -1.07 -17.22
CA ASP A 79 -4.26 -2.23 -17.05
C ASP A 79 -5.67 -1.75 -17.45
N ASP A 80 -6.45 -2.60 -18.09
CA ASP A 80 -7.77 -2.21 -18.60
C ASP A 80 -8.65 -1.82 -17.41
N GLU A 81 -9.34 -0.67 -17.45
CA GLU A 81 -10.29 -0.31 -16.39
C GLU A 81 -11.51 -1.24 -16.50
N ALA A 82 -12.07 -1.64 -15.35
CA ALA A 82 -13.43 -2.15 -15.31
C ALA A 82 -14.35 -0.94 -15.55
N GLU A 83 -14.48 -0.48 -16.80
CA GLU A 83 -15.57 0.42 -17.15
C GLU A 83 -16.84 -0.27 -16.67
N ASP A 84 -17.59 0.40 -15.79
CA ASP A 84 -18.89 -0.02 -15.25
C ASP A 84 -19.57 -0.97 -16.21
N ALA A 85 -19.47 -2.27 -15.92
CA ALA A 85 -20.15 -3.31 -16.66
C ALA A 85 -21.63 -3.11 -16.40
N SER A 86 -22.23 -2.17 -17.13
CA SER A 86 -23.66 -2.01 -17.23
C SER A 86 -24.19 -3.37 -17.63
N VAL A 87 -24.88 -3.96 -16.65
CA VAL A 87 -25.49 -5.27 -16.71
C VAL A 87 -26.59 -5.18 -17.76
N ASP A 88 -26.28 -5.32 -19.07
CA ASP A 88 -27.31 -5.53 -20.09
C ASP A 88 -26.84 -5.99 -21.50
N GLU A 89 -25.54 -6.24 -21.80
CA GLU A 89 -25.15 -6.79 -23.12
C GLU A 89 -24.18 -7.98 -23.01
N GLU A 90 -24.73 -9.20 -23.02
CA GLU A 90 -24.08 -10.50 -22.82
C GLU A 90 -23.13 -10.99 -23.95
N GLU A 91 -22.79 -10.20 -24.98
CA GLU A 91 -22.06 -10.75 -26.14
C GLU A 91 -20.69 -10.13 -26.48
N ASP A 92 -20.26 -9.02 -25.86
CA ASP A 92 -18.91 -8.44 -26.11
C ASP A 92 -18.32 -7.71 -24.89
N ALA A 93 -18.61 -8.18 -23.67
CA ALA A 93 -17.92 -7.68 -22.48
C ALA A 93 -16.44 -8.09 -22.56
N ALA A 94 -15.56 -7.14 -22.91
CA ALA A 94 -14.13 -7.29 -22.77
C ALA A 94 -13.88 -7.71 -21.32
N GLN A 95 -13.46 -8.96 -21.13
CA GLN A 95 -13.32 -9.54 -19.81
C GLN A 95 -12.22 -8.76 -19.10
N TYR A 96 -12.57 -7.94 -18.12
CA TYR A 96 -11.58 -7.27 -17.28
C TYR A 96 -10.62 -8.33 -16.76
N LEU A 97 -9.33 -8.20 -17.11
CA LEU A 97 -8.27 -9.07 -16.62
C LEU A 97 -7.46 -8.26 -15.62
N ASP A 98 -7.32 -8.79 -14.41
CA ASP A 98 -6.41 -8.21 -13.44
C ASP A 98 -4.98 -8.15 -14.02
N PRO A 99 -4.12 -7.23 -13.54
CA PRO A 99 -2.79 -7.00 -14.11
C PRO A 99 -1.94 -8.27 -14.21
N LEU A 100 -2.07 -9.19 -13.24
CA LEU A 100 -1.32 -10.43 -13.23
C LEU A 100 -1.86 -11.42 -14.26
N SER A 101 -3.18 -11.57 -14.38
CA SER A 101 -3.82 -12.40 -15.41
C SER A 101 -3.48 -11.92 -16.82
N ARG A 102 -3.42 -10.60 -17.04
CA ARG A 102 -2.97 -10.02 -18.32
C ARG A 102 -1.52 -10.36 -18.61
N ALA A 103 -0.63 -10.30 -17.61
CA ALA A 103 0.79 -10.62 -17.77
C ALA A 103 1.06 -12.14 -17.88
N LEU A 104 0.19 -12.98 -17.33
CA LEU A 104 0.33 -14.44 -17.21
C LEU A 104 -0.77 -15.21 -17.96
N ASP A 105 -1.13 -14.73 -19.14
CA ASP A 105 -2.19 -15.23 -20.03
C ASP A 105 -2.09 -16.70 -20.47
N THR A 106 -0.92 -17.32 -20.34
CA THR A 106 -0.62 -18.67 -20.84
C THR A 106 0.22 -19.43 -19.82
N LYS A 107 0.22 -20.76 -19.92
CA LYS A 107 1.08 -21.60 -19.05
C LYS A 107 2.56 -21.26 -19.21
N GLN A 108 2.96 -20.79 -20.39
CA GLN A 108 4.33 -20.43 -20.72
C GLN A 108 4.73 -19.11 -20.06
N SER A 109 3.82 -18.13 -19.95
CA SER A 109 4.14 -16.81 -19.36
C SER A 109 4.45 -16.88 -17.86
N TYR A 110 4.05 -17.94 -17.14
CA TYR A 110 4.55 -18.19 -15.78
C TYR A 110 6.08 -18.27 -15.68
N GLN A 111 6.77 -18.63 -16.77
CA GLN A 111 8.24 -18.61 -16.83
C GLN A 111 8.83 -17.19 -16.88
N ASN A 112 8.01 -16.14 -16.97
CA ASN A 112 8.45 -14.75 -16.95
C ASN A 112 8.57 -14.17 -15.54
N ILE A 113 8.00 -14.84 -14.53
CA ILE A 113 8.15 -14.47 -13.12
C ILE A 113 9.62 -14.50 -12.72
N ARG A 114 10.10 -13.45 -12.07
CA ARG A 114 11.48 -13.37 -11.54
C ARG A 114 11.45 -13.13 -10.05
N ALA A 115 12.01 -14.05 -9.28
CA ALA A 115 12.37 -13.80 -7.89
C ALA A 115 13.69 -13.01 -7.84
N LEU A 116 13.76 -12.02 -6.95
CA LEU A 116 14.91 -11.14 -6.78
C LEU A 116 15.51 -11.29 -5.37
N PRO A 117 16.16 -12.44 -5.06
CA PRO A 117 16.80 -12.63 -3.76
C PRO A 117 17.91 -11.61 -3.54
N ARG A 118 18.06 -11.14 -2.31
CA ARG A 118 19.04 -10.12 -1.90
C ARG A 118 19.75 -10.55 -0.64
N GLN A 119 21.06 -10.35 -0.60
CA GLN A 119 21.79 -10.39 0.67
C GLN A 119 21.40 -9.18 1.53
N ALA A 120 21.67 -9.26 2.83
CA ALA A 120 21.52 -8.12 3.72
C ALA A 120 22.26 -6.88 3.16
N CYS A 121 21.62 -5.73 3.29
CA CYS A 121 22.00 -4.43 2.75
C CYS A 121 22.07 -4.31 1.22
N GLN A 122 21.73 -5.36 0.46
CA GLN A 122 21.54 -5.22 -0.98
C GLN A 122 20.18 -4.61 -1.29
N SER A 123 20.11 -3.90 -2.41
CA SER A 123 18.90 -3.20 -2.82
C SER A 123 18.51 -3.48 -4.25
N VAL A 124 17.26 -3.18 -4.57
CA VAL A 124 16.74 -3.09 -5.93
C VAL A 124 16.03 -1.75 -6.10
N LEU A 125 16.15 -1.16 -7.28
CA LEU A 125 15.37 -0.01 -7.69
C LEU A 125 14.43 -0.47 -8.81
N PHE A 126 13.17 -0.09 -8.72
CA PHE A 126 12.17 -0.36 -9.75
C PHE A 126 11.26 0.84 -9.92
N THR A 127 10.58 0.91 -11.06
CA THR A 127 9.69 2.02 -11.40
C THR A 127 8.29 1.76 -10.84
N HIS A 128 7.47 2.80 -10.73
CA HIS A 128 6.08 2.66 -10.26
C HIS A 128 5.24 1.67 -11.07
N ARG A 129 5.62 1.39 -12.32
CA ARG A 129 4.91 0.46 -13.21
C ARG A 129 5.43 -0.97 -13.18
N ILE A 130 6.53 -1.31 -12.50
CA ILE A 130 6.91 -2.73 -12.45
C ILE A 130 5.87 -3.49 -11.62
N LEU A 131 5.20 -4.47 -12.24
CA LEU A 131 4.34 -5.40 -11.51
C LEU A 131 5.21 -6.22 -10.55
N HIS A 132 4.94 -6.11 -9.25
CA HIS A 132 5.76 -6.73 -8.22
C HIS A 132 4.97 -7.12 -6.97
N TRP A 133 5.56 -7.99 -6.15
CA TRP A 133 4.98 -8.43 -4.88
C TRP A 133 6.03 -9.02 -3.95
N GLY A 134 5.68 -9.14 -2.66
CA GLY A 134 6.43 -9.95 -1.70
C GLY A 134 5.71 -11.28 -1.48
N SER A 135 6.35 -12.42 -1.74
CA SER A 135 5.69 -13.72 -1.58
C SER A 135 5.29 -14.01 -0.12
N ARG A 136 4.44 -15.01 0.08
CA ARG A 136 4.23 -15.61 1.42
C ARG A 136 5.51 -16.30 1.88
N GLY A 137 5.86 -16.13 3.16
CA GLY A 137 6.97 -16.90 3.75
C GLY A 137 6.64 -18.39 3.81
N ASN A 138 7.61 -19.26 3.56
CA ASN A 138 7.43 -20.71 3.66
C ASN A 138 7.69 -21.17 5.11
N PRO A 139 6.66 -21.60 5.87
CA PRO A 139 6.84 -22.05 7.25
C PRO A 139 7.69 -23.33 7.38
N ASN A 140 7.79 -24.10 6.30
CA ASN A 140 8.53 -25.37 6.26
C ASN A 140 9.98 -25.21 5.81
N ALA A 141 10.43 -24.00 5.49
CA ALA A 141 11.81 -23.76 5.12
C ALA A 141 12.74 -24.01 6.30
N LEU A 142 13.89 -24.67 6.05
CA LEU A 142 14.88 -24.98 7.08
C LEU A 142 15.41 -23.73 7.82
N ASN A 143 15.46 -22.59 7.10
CA ASN A 143 15.91 -21.30 7.62
C ASN A 143 14.75 -20.29 7.60
N ASN A 144 13.79 -20.46 8.50
CA ASN A 144 12.61 -19.61 8.66
C ASN A 144 12.89 -18.37 9.52
N ARG A 145 13.90 -17.58 9.15
CA ARG A 145 14.12 -16.27 9.77
C ARG A 145 13.17 -15.24 9.17
N PRO A 146 12.65 -14.31 9.99
CA PRO A 146 11.97 -13.16 9.46
C PRO A 146 12.81 -12.44 8.39
N ARG A 147 12.15 -11.76 7.47
CA ARG A 147 12.79 -10.85 6.53
C ARG A 147 12.39 -9.44 6.90
N LEU A 148 13.39 -8.62 7.19
CA LEU A 148 13.22 -7.17 7.31
C LEU A 148 13.64 -6.49 6.01
N ALA A 149 12.80 -5.59 5.51
CA ALA A 149 13.15 -4.70 4.41
C ALA A 149 12.61 -3.30 4.66
N VAL A 150 13.22 -2.32 4.01
CA VAL A 150 12.73 -0.95 3.94
C VAL A 150 12.64 -0.53 2.49
N SER A 151 11.55 0.13 2.11
CA SER A 151 11.41 0.81 0.84
C SER A 151 11.20 2.29 1.06
N PHE A 152 11.67 3.07 0.10
CA PHE A 152 11.39 4.49 0.05
C PHE A 152 11.43 4.99 -1.39
N VAL A 153 10.81 6.15 -1.59
CA VAL A 153 10.39 6.58 -2.92
C VAL A 153 11.12 7.86 -3.35
N TYR A 154 11.42 7.92 -4.64
CA TYR A 154 11.80 9.14 -5.33
C TYR A 154 10.92 9.39 -6.55
N SER A 155 10.54 10.64 -6.76
CA SER A 155 9.72 11.05 -7.89
C SER A 155 10.19 12.36 -8.51
N GLU A 156 9.72 12.67 -9.70
CA GLU A 156 9.67 14.04 -10.21
C GLU A 156 8.57 14.81 -9.47
N GLU A 157 8.87 16.03 -9.01
CA GLU A 157 7.99 16.80 -8.12
C GLU A 157 6.65 17.15 -8.77
N GLY A 158 6.66 17.40 -10.08
CA GLY A 158 5.43 17.64 -10.85
C GLY A 158 4.61 16.39 -11.14
N PHE A 159 5.17 15.19 -10.94
CA PHE A 159 4.43 13.92 -11.02
C PHE A 159 3.87 13.53 -9.65
N GLU A 160 4.74 13.48 -8.63
CA GLU A 160 4.34 13.26 -7.25
C GLU A 160 5.22 14.11 -6.34
N ALA A 161 4.62 15.03 -5.59
CA ALA A 161 5.36 15.92 -4.72
C ALA A 161 5.77 15.24 -3.41
N PRO A 162 6.88 15.66 -2.79
CA PRO A 162 7.23 15.20 -1.45
C PRO A 162 6.14 15.52 -0.43
N TYR A 163 5.98 14.65 0.57
CA TYR A 163 4.96 14.79 1.61
C TYR A 163 5.11 16.04 2.48
N LEU A 164 6.31 16.65 2.51
CA LEU A 164 6.56 17.91 3.22
C LEU A 164 6.63 19.08 2.21
N SER A 165 5.84 20.12 2.45
CA SER A 165 5.76 21.30 1.58
C SER A 165 7.04 22.15 1.58
N ASN A 166 7.64 22.32 2.77
CA ASN A 166 8.70 23.31 2.99
C ASN A 166 10.02 22.65 3.41
N PHE A 167 10.20 21.36 3.15
CA PHE A 167 11.41 20.65 3.51
C PHE A 167 11.87 19.71 2.40
N CYS A 168 13.13 19.88 1.98
CA CYS A 168 13.79 18.96 1.07
C CYS A 168 15.17 18.57 1.64
N PHE A 169 15.64 17.38 1.25
CA PHE A 169 16.98 16.93 1.58
C PHE A 169 18.03 17.76 0.82
N VAL A 170 18.52 18.82 1.45
CA VAL A 170 19.62 19.63 0.91
C VAL A 170 20.94 19.13 1.46
N ARG A 171 21.92 18.97 0.57
CA ARG A 171 23.31 18.72 0.97
C ARG A 171 23.97 20.03 1.37
N GLU A 172 24.31 20.16 2.63
CA GLU A 172 25.03 21.31 3.19
C GLU A 172 26.50 20.95 3.45
N LYS A 173 27.34 21.95 3.76
CA LYS A 173 28.74 21.76 4.17
C LYS A 173 28.79 21.06 5.54
N GLY A 174 28.61 19.75 5.55
CA GLY A 174 28.56 18.93 6.77
C GLY A 174 27.72 17.65 6.63
N GLY A 175 26.92 17.51 5.57
CA GLY A 175 26.08 16.33 5.35
C GLY A 175 24.73 16.70 4.74
N TYR A 176 23.78 15.79 4.87
CA TYR A 176 22.39 16.07 4.52
C TYR A 176 21.67 16.69 5.70
N LYS A 177 20.90 17.76 5.44
CA LYS A 177 19.98 18.30 6.43
C LYS A 177 18.83 17.32 6.63
N LEU A 178 18.74 16.73 7.82
CA LEU A 178 17.64 15.85 8.20
C LEU A 178 16.44 16.67 8.67
N PRO A 179 15.19 16.19 8.48
CA PRO A 179 14.03 16.84 9.07
C PRO A 179 14.18 16.89 10.60
N PRO A 180 13.84 18.03 11.24
CA PRO A 180 13.82 18.11 12.70
C PRO A 180 12.85 17.09 13.27
N PHE A 181 13.01 16.75 14.55
CA PHE A 181 12.20 15.72 15.21
C PHE A 181 10.69 15.88 14.97
N ARG A 182 10.17 17.12 15.06
CA ARG A 182 8.76 17.42 14.81
C ARG A 182 8.26 16.96 13.43
N LEU A 183 9.06 17.17 12.37
CA LEU A 183 8.66 16.79 11.01
C LEU A 183 8.79 15.28 10.81
N ARG A 184 9.75 14.64 11.48
CA ARG A 184 9.86 13.17 11.47
C ARG A 184 8.68 12.53 12.19
N LEU A 185 8.27 13.06 13.34
CA LEU A 185 7.09 12.60 14.06
C LEU A 185 5.81 12.82 13.24
N LEU A 186 5.70 13.97 12.56
CA LEU A 186 4.58 14.27 11.67
C LEU A 186 4.46 13.24 10.54
N LEU A 187 5.57 12.92 9.88
CA LEU A 187 5.61 11.90 8.83
C LEU A 187 5.23 10.52 9.36
N VAL A 188 5.71 10.15 10.55
CA VAL A 188 5.36 8.88 11.20
C VAL A 188 3.86 8.82 11.52
N CYS A 189 3.30 9.84 12.16
CA CYS A 189 1.87 9.90 12.44
C CYS A 189 1.02 9.85 11.17
N ALA A 190 1.40 10.61 10.15
CA ALA A 190 0.71 10.62 8.86
C ALA A 190 0.74 9.24 8.18
N GLN A 191 1.90 8.59 8.11
CA GLN A 191 2.00 7.27 7.47
C GLN A 191 1.32 6.15 8.28
N LEU A 192 1.33 6.22 9.61
CA LEU A 192 0.56 5.29 10.44
C LEU A 192 -0.95 5.38 10.16
N ILE A 193 -1.44 6.58 9.83
CA ILE A 193 -2.81 6.80 9.38
C ILE A 193 -3.01 6.25 7.97
N ILE A 194 -2.14 6.59 7.00
CA ILE A 194 -2.27 6.10 5.61
C ILE A 194 -2.30 4.58 5.55
N TYR A 195 -1.48 3.90 6.35
CA TYR A 195 -1.38 2.44 6.34
C TYR A 195 -2.10 1.79 7.53
N TYR A 196 -3.15 2.41 8.07
CA TYR A 196 -3.79 1.96 9.33
C TYR A 196 -4.27 0.50 9.29
N GLN A 197 -4.75 0.01 8.14
CA GLN A 197 -5.21 -1.37 7.97
C GLN A 197 -4.10 -2.42 8.22
N ARG A 198 -2.84 -1.98 8.27
CA ARG A 198 -1.65 -2.81 8.47
C ARG A 198 -1.18 -2.87 9.92
N PHE A 199 -1.76 -2.04 10.77
CA PHE A 199 -1.37 -1.91 12.16
C PHE A 199 -2.57 -2.15 13.07
N ASP A 200 -2.37 -2.89 14.16
CA ASP A 200 -3.37 -3.00 15.20
C ASP A 200 -3.31 -1.77 16.13
N LEU A 201 -3.82 -0.63 15.63
CA LEU A 201 -3.83 0.64 16.35
C LEU A 201 -5.14 0.83 17.10
N SER A 202 -5.03 1.24 18.37
CA SER A 202 -6.20 1.68 19.14
C SER A 202 -6.76 3.01 18.60
N ALA A 203 -8.06 3.25 18.78
CA ALA A 203 -8.71 4.49 18.37
C ALA A 203 -8.06 5.72 19.03
N ALA A 204 -7.69 5.60 20.31
CA ALA A 204 -7.00 6.66 21.04
C ALA A 204 -5.62 6.99 20.44
N PHE A 205 -4.90 5.97 19.97
CA PHE A 205 -3.61 6.17 19.31
C PHE A 205 -3.77 6.82 17.94
N MET A 206 -4.76 6.37 17.14
CA MET A 206 -5.09 6.99 15.86
C MET A 206 -5.50 8.46 16.00
N ARG A 207 -6.33 8.78 16.99
CA ARG A 207 -6.69 10.17 17.36
C ARG A 207 -5.45 11.00 17.69
N ALA A 208 -4.55 10.50 18.54
CA ALA A 208 -3.33 11.21 18.87
C ALA A 208 -2.42 11.46 17.65
N CYS A 209 -2.33 10.51 16.72
CA CYS A 209 -1.64 10.72 15.45
C CYS A 209 -2.31 11.81 14.60
N TYR A 210 -3.64 11.77 14.49
CA TYR A 210 -4.42 12.73 13.71
C TYR A 210 -4.32 14.14 14.29
N ASP A 211 -4.47 14.30 15.61
CA ASP A 211 -4.33 15.58 16.30
C ASP A 211 -2.96 16.21 16.02
N TYR A 212 -1.89 15.40 16.08
CA TYR A 212 -0.54 15.87 15.74
C TYR A 212 -0.43 16.29 14.28
N CYS A 213 -1.05 15.55 13.34
CA CYS A 213 -1.11 15.93 11.94
C CYS A 213 -1.90 17.22 11.71
N LYS A 214 -3.03 17.40 12.41
CA LYS A 214 -3.90 18.58 12.33
C LYS A 214 -3.20 19.83 12.84
N GLU A 215 -2.53 19.76 13.99
CA GLU A 215 -1.75 20.87 14.55
C GLU A 215 -0.59 21.33 13.64
N ASN A 216 -0.05 20.40 12.83
CA ASN A 216 1.11 20.65 11.96
C ASN A 216 0.75 20.59 10.46
N ALA A 217 -0.53 20.74 10.13
CA ALA A 217 -1.07 20.50 8.78
C ALA A 217 -0.44 21.35 7.68
N THR A 218 0.10 22.52 8.00
CA THR A 218 0.75 23.43 7.03
C THR A 218 2.15 22.98 6.61
N GLU A 219 2.75 22.03 7.34
CA GLU A 219 4.05 21.46 7.00
C GLU A 219 3.91 20.33 5.95
N LEU A 220 2.73 19.71 5.85
CA LEU A 220 2.42 18.68 4.84
C LEU A 220 2.10 19.29 3.48
N ASN A 221 2.40 18.56 2.42
CA ASN A 221 1.88 18.85 1.08
C ASN A 221 0.35 18.81 1.10
N GLU A 222 -0.29 19.73 0.39
CA GLU A 222 -1.75 19.89 0.40
C GLU A 222 -2.48 18.61 -0.02
N ILE A 223 -2.02 17.96 -1.09
CA ILE A 223 -2.61 16.71 -1.60
C ILE A 223 -2.44 15.59 -0.57
N TYR A 224 -1.21 15.41 -0.07
CA TYR A 224 -0.92 14.38 0.93
C TYR A 224 -1.70 14.61 2.24
N ARG A 225 -1.81 15.85 2.71
CA ARG A 225 -2.62 16.21 3.89
C ARG A 225 -4.06 15.77 3.73
N ARG A 226 -4.66 16.03 2.57
CA ARG A 226 -6.06 15.64 2.29
C ARG A 226 -6.19 14.13 2.36
N LYS A 227 -5.26 13.38 1.76
CA LYS A 227 -5.23 11.91 1.87
C LYS A 227 -5.14 11.44 3.31
N VAL A 228 -4.24 11.99 4.13
CA VAL A 228 -4.11 11.64 5.56
C VAL A 228 -5.43 11.86 6.30
N PHE A 229 -6.13 12.96 6.03
CA PHE A 229 -7.39 13.26 6.73
C PHE A 229 -8.52 12.34 6.26
N TYR A 230 -8.58 12.04 4.96
CA TYR A 230 -9.50 11.06 4.39
C TYR A 230 -9.31 9.68 5.06
N GLU A 231 -8.07 9.15 5.07
CA GLU A 231 -7.76 7.83 5.63
C GLU A 231 -8.06 7.74 7.12
N TYR A 232 -7.84 8.81 7.87
CA TYR A 232 -8.22 8.85 9.28
C TYR A 232 -9.73 8.64 9.47
N VAL A 233 -10.56 9.30 8.66
CA VAL A 233 -12.02 9.17 8.73
C VAL A 233 -12.44 7.74 8.39
N GLN A 234 -11.88 7.17 7.33
CA GLN A 234 -12.15 5.78 6.95
C GLN A 234 -11.75 4.82 8.08
N ALA A 235 -10.56 4.98 8.66
CA ALA A 235 -10.09 4.17 9.76
C ALA A 235 -11.01 4.20 10.98
N MET A 236 -11.54 5.37 11.32
CA MET A 236 -12.47 5.53 12.43
C MET A 236 -13.83 4.88 12.13
N LYS A 237 -14.37 5.07 10.91
CA LYS A 237 -15.63 4.45 10.47
C LYS A 237 -15.54 2.91 10.45
N GLU A 238 -14.45 2.36 9.91
CA GLU A 238 -14.22 0.92 9.88
C GLU A 238 -14.15 0.30 11.28
N LYS A 239 -13.50 1.01 12.21
CA LYS A 239 -13.33 0.52 13.58
C LYS A 239 -14.65 0.50 14.34
N GLU A 240 -15.46 1.56 14.22
CA GLU A 240 -16.81 1.61 14.80
C GLU A 240 -17.70 0.47 14.27
N LYS A 241 -17.60 0.19 12.96
CA LYS A 241 -18.30 -0.94 12.34
C LYS A 241 -17.82 -2.30 12.87
N ARG A 242 -16.52 -2.44 13.14
CA ARG A 242 -15.95 -3.68 13.70
C ARG A 242 -16.37 -3.90 15.15
N ASP A 243 -16.24 -2.88 15.98
CA ASP A 243 -16.58 -2.93 17.40
C ASP A 243 -18.09 -3.23 17.58
N SER A 244 -18.95 -2.61 16.77
CA SER A 244 -20.40 -2.90 16.80
C SER A 244 -20.77 -4.33 16.38
N VAL A 245 -20.06 -4.92 15.42
CA VAL A 245 -20.25 -6.32 15.02
C VAL A 245 -19.76 -7.28 16.11
N GLU A 246 -18.63 -6.98 16.75
CA GLU A 246 -18.09 -7.77 17.86
C GLU A 246 -18.99 -7.72 19.11
N ASP A 247 -19.56 -6.55 19.43
CA ASP A 247 -20.51 -6.37 20.52
C ASP A 247 -21.81 -7.14 20.26
N ALA A 248 -22.34 -7.08 19.02
CA ALA A 248 -23.50 -7.86 18.61
C ALA A 248 -23.24 -9.38 18.67
N ALA A 249 -22.02 -9.83 18.36
CA ALA A 249 -21.63 -11.23 18.43
C ALA A 249 -21.35 -11.73 19.86
N SER A 250 -20.90 -10.84 20.76
CA SER A 250 -20.53 -11.20 22.15
C SER A 250 -21.69 -11.09 23.14
N GLY A 251 -22.84 -10.55 22.73
CA GLY A 251 -24.03 -10.41 23.58
C GLY A 251 -23.83 -9.50 24.79
N ARG A 252 -22.81 -8.63 24.74
CA ARG A 252 -22.59 -7.60 25.75
C ARG A 252 -23.44 -6.38 25.42
N GLU A 253 -24.58 -6.25 26.08
CA GLU A 253 -25.23 -4.95 26.21
C GLU A 253 -24.50 -4.17 27.31
N GLU A 254 -23.79 -3.09 26.98
CA GLU A 254 -23.63 -2.01 27.95
C GLU A 254 -23.37 -0.62 27.33
N VAL A 255 -24.28 0.30 27.70
CA VAL A 255 -24.17 1.73 27.97
C VAL A 255 -23.09 2.50 27.19
N ILE A 256 -23.54 3.15 26.12
CA ILE A 256 -22.81 4.21 25.41
C ILE A 256 -22.45 5.32 26.42
N GLY A 257 -21.16 5.41 26.75
CA GLY A 257 -20.60 6.60 27.36
C GLY A 257 -20.47 7.68 26.29
N ASP A 258 -21.21 8.76 26.46
CA ASP A 258 -21.05 10.02 25.72
C ASP A 258 -19.62 10.56 25.92
N GLU A 259 -18.69 10.19 25.04
CA GLU A 259 -17.46 10.94 24.82
C GLU A 259 -17.50 11.56 23.42
N ILE A 260 -18.28 12.64 23.33
CA ILE A 260 -18.06 13.88 22.58
C ILE A 260 -17.26 13.69 21.27
N LYS A 261 -17.97 13.36 20.19
CA LYS A 261 -17.65 13.92 18.87
C LYS A 261 -18.32 15.30 18.83
N SER A 262 -17.59 16.39 18.59
CA SER A 262 -18.28 17.61 18.17
C SER A 262 -18.80 17.35 16.77
N GLU A 263 -20.12 17.41 16.58
CA GLU A 263 -20.80 17.25 15.29
C GLU A 263 -20.13 18.10 14.17
N ASP A 264 -19.51 19.23 14.55
CA ASP A 264 -18.75 20.12 13.67
C ASP A 264 -17.48 19.48 13.04
N GLU A 265 -16.79 18.56 13.74
CA GLU A 265 -15.59 17.90 13.20
C GLU A 265 -15.97 16.79 12.22
N GLU A 266 -17.03 16.04 12.50
CA GLU A 266 -17.53 14.98 11.62
C GLU A 266 -18.11 15.59 10.34
N ALA A 267 -18.85 16.70 10.44
CA ALA A 267 -19.36 17.44 9.29
C ALA A 267 -18.27 18.07 8.42
N LEU A 268 -17.21 18.64 9.02
CA LEU A 268 -16.08 19.20 8.26
C LEU A 268 -15.28 18.11 7.55
N LEU A 269 -15.12 16.95 8.20
CA LEU A 269 -14.45 15.79 7.62
C LEU A 269 -15.29 15.16 6.49
N GLU A 270 -16.61 15.15 6.63
CA GLU A 270 -17.55 14.69 5.60
C GLU A 270 -17.59 15.63 4.39
N GLU A 271 -17.53 16.95 4.60
CA GLU A 271 -17.38 17.93 3.51
C GLU A 271 -16.01 17.79 2.79
N MET A 272 -14.96 17.34 3.48
CA MET A 272 -13.67 17.01 2.88
C MET A 272 -13.68 15.69 2.09
N LEU A 273 -14.53 14.72 2.48
CA LEU A 273 -14.73 13.46 1.75
C LEU A 273 -15.37 13.71 0.38
N ASP A 274 -16.35 14.63 0.29
CA ASP A 274 -17.08 14.96 -0.95
C ASP A 274 -16.23 15.65 -2.02
N GLN A 275 -15.02 16.10 -1.68
CA GLN A 275 -14.14 16.84 -2.61
C GLN A 275 -12.88 16.07 -3.01
N CYS A 276 -12.59 14.92 -2.39
CA CYS A 276 -11.40 14.13 -2.72
C CYS A 276 -11.74 13.12 -3.82
N ASP A 277 -11.22 13.34 -5.02
CA ASP A 277 -11.11 12.31 -6.04
C ASP A 277 -10.39 11.08 -5.43
N GLU A 278 -10.89 9.88 -5.73
CA GLU A 278 -10.36 8.59 -5.24
C GLU A 278 -8.84 8.53 -5.45
N PHE A 279 -8.09 8.44 -4.35
CA PHE A 279 -6.65 8.18 -4.43
C PHE A 279 -6.44 6.68 -4.57
N ASP A 280 -6.59 6.16 -5.79
CA ASP A 280 -6.28 4.76 -6.08
C ASP A 280 -4.77 4.52 -6.01
N ASP A 281 -4.31 4.10 -4.84
CA ASP A 281 -3.11 3.30 -4.73
C ASP A 281 -3.53 1.86 -4.41
N ASP A 282 -3.14 0.90 -5.26
CA ASP A 282 -3.54 -0.53 -5.24
C ASP A 282 -3.18 -1.31 -3.95
N PHE A 283 -2.82 -0.61 -2.86
CA PHE A 283 -2.34 -1.17 -1.60
C PHE A 283 -3.43 -1.83 -0.75
N ASP A 284 -4.72 -1.75 -1.13
CA ASP A 284 -5.86 -2.26 -0.34
C ASP A 284 -6.16 -3.77 -0.51
N SER A 285 -5.57 -4.43 -1.50
CA SER A 285 -5.99 -5.77 -1.97
C SER A 285 -5.69 -6.99 -1.07
N LEU A 286 -5.36 -6.84 0.23
CA LEU A 286 -4.95 -7.98 1.08
C LEU A 286 -6.01 -8.48 2.08
N VAL A 287 -7.12 -7.75 2.28
CA VAL A 287 -8.13 -8.12 3.29
C VAL A 287 -8.84 -9.44 2.92
N GLU A 288 -8.91 -9.78 1.64
CA GLU A 288 -9.64 -10.97 1.17
C GLU A 288 -8.92 -12.31 1.47
N CYS A 289 -7.61 -12.32 1.67
CA CYS A 289 -6.85 -13.59 1.76
C CYS A 289 -6.87 -14.27 3.15
N ASN A 290 -7.33 -13.60 4.21
CA ASN A 290 -7.22 -14.13 5.58
C ASN A 290 -8.52 -14.69 6.18
N VAL A 291 -9.67 -14.53 5.51
CA VAL A 291 -10.96 -15.00 6.06
C VAL A 291 -11.19 -16.50 5.84
N ASP A 292 -10.58 -17.11 4.82
CA ASP A 292 -10.85 -18.51 4.45
C ASP A 292 -10.00 -19.57 5.18
N ALA A 293 -9.04 -19.18 6.01
CA ALA A 293 -8.09 -20.12 6.61
C ALA A 293 -8.63 -20.91 7.82
N HIS A 294 -9.79 -20.53 8.38
CA HIS A 294 -10.28 -21.10 9.65
C HIS A 294 -11.41 -22.14 9.54
N GLU A 295 -11.90 -22.45 8.33
CA GLU A 295 -13.05 -23.36 8.15
C GLU A 295 -12.81 -24.53 7.18
N SER A 296 -11.76 -25.33 7.36
CA SER A 296 -11.70 -26.66 6.71
C SER A 296 -10.88 -27.70 7.44
N THR A 297 -11.22 -27.98 8.70
CA THR A 297 -10.81 -29.24 9.36
C THR A 297 -12.00 -30.16 9.58
N ASN A 298 -12.53 -30.79 8.51
CA ASN A 298 -12.93 -32.20 8.60
C ASN A 298 -13.36 -32.82 7.25
N LYS A 299 -12.96 -34.09 7.11
CA LYS A 299 -13.42 -35.10 6.14
C LYS A 299 -12.91 -34.94 4.69
N LYS A 300 -11.90 -35.74 4.36
CA LYS A 300 -12.13 -36.93 3.51
C LYS A 300 -11.02 -37.97 3.65
N ARG A 301 -11.45 -39.15 4.09
CA ARG A 301 -10.70 -40.40 4.13
C ARG A 301 -10.27 -40.81 2.72
N ARG A 302 -9.02 -41.27 2.62
CA ARG A 302 -8.49 -42.16 1.58
C ARG A 302 -9.50 -43.24 1.15
N LYS A 303 -9.58 -43.50 -0.16
CA LYS A 303 -9.66 -44.86 -0.71
C LYS A 303 -8.79 -44.94 -1.97
N THR A 304 -7.83 -45.86 -1.89
CA THR A 304 -7.12 -46.63 -2.94
C THR A 304 -6.90 -45.99 -4.30
#